data_AF-A0A973D7G4-F1
#
_entry.id   AF-A0A973D7G4-F1
#
_cell.length_a   1.000
_cell.length_b   1.000
_cell.length_c   1.000
_cell.angle_alpha   90.00
_cell.angle_beta   90.00
_cell.angle_gamma   90.00
#
_symmetry.space_group_name_H-M   'P 1'
#
loop_
_entity.id
_entity.type
_entity.pdbx_description
1 polymer ?
#
loop_
_entity_poly.entity_id
_entity_poly.type
_entity_poly.pdbx_seq_one_letter_code
_entity_poly.pdbx_strand_id
1 'polypeptide(L)'
;MSVTRFSYPETAMILLRSAMALLLVLLFTSSLPAQHDRERNAVRHIASGDVDKALAELDKGEAASSETHFVRMLAALEVKKTDQAVVHARAALDAGLPFGRL
;
A
#
# COMPACT_ATOMS: atom_id res chain seq x y z
N MET A 1 -55.75 -5.74 6.69
CA MET A 1 -54.47 -6.27 6.17
C MET A 1 -54.26 -5.74 4.76
N SER A 2 -53.45 -4.70 4.59
CA SER A 2 -53.17 -4.13 3.27
C SER A 2 -51.98 -4.90 2.68
N VAL A 3 -52.23 -5.69 1.65
CA VAL A 3 -51.18 -6.38 0.90
C VAL A 3 -50.55 -5.35 -0.02
N THR A 4 -49.39 -4.82 0.36
CA THR A 4 -48.56 -3.97 -0.49
C THR A 4 -48.12 -4.78 -1.70
N ARG A 5 -48.84 -4.65 -2.82
CA ARG A 5 -48.38 -5.14 -4.12
C ARG A 5 -47.24 -4.25 -4.56
N PHE A 6 -46.01 -4.73 -4.41
CA PHE A 6 -44.86 -4.13 -5.06
C PHE A 6 -45.07 -4.22 -6.58
N SER A 7 -45.17 -3.07 -7.23
CA SER A 7 -45.21 -2.99 -8.68
C SER A 7 -43.86 -3.42 -9.23
N TYR A 8 -43.84 -4.44 -10.09
CA TYR A 8 -42.64 -4.94 -10.81
C TYR A 8 -41.67 -3.86 -11.36
N PRO A 9 -42.12 -2.70 -11.90
CA PRO A 9 -41.19 -1.68 -12.36
C PRO A 9 -40.43 -0.97 -11.23
N GLU A 10 -41.02 -0.84 -10.03
CA GLU A 10 -40.39 -0.15 -8.91
C GLU A 10 -39.26 -0.99 -8.30
N THR A 11 -39.47 -2.30 -8.16
CA THR A 11 -38.42 -3.21 -7.66
C THR A 11 -37.25 -3.29 -8.64
N ALA A 12 -37.53 -3.35 -9.95
CA ALA A 12 -36.49 -3.34 -10.99
C ALA A 12 -35.67 -2.03 -10.98
N MET A 13 -36.33 -0.88 -10.82
CA MET A 13 -35.65 0.41 -10.71
C MET A 13 -34.80 0.53 -9.44
N ILE A 14 -35.28 0.01 -8.31
CA ILE A 14 -34.52 0.00 -7.05
C ILE A 14 -33.26 -0.85 -7.21
N LEU A 15 -33.39 -2.07 -7.75
CA LEU A 15 -32.26 -2.97 -7.96
C LEU A 15 -31.23 -2.38 -8.93
N LEU A 16 -31.67 -1.73 -10.01
CA LEU A 16 -30.77 -1.08 -10.97
C LEU A 16 -30.00 0.06 -10.32
N ARG A 17 -30.66 0.90 -9.52
CA ARG A 17 -30.01 2.00 -8.79
C ARG A 17 -29.00 1.48 -7.76
N SER A 18 -29.35 0.43 -7.01
CA SER A 18 -28.45 -0.20 -6.05
C SER A 18 -27.23 -0.82 -6.72
N ALA A 19 -27.40 -1.51 -7.86
CA ALA A 19 -26.30 -2.07 -8.63
C ALA A 19 -25.37 -0.98 -9.20
N MET A 20 -25.94 0.12 -9.69
CA MET A 20 -25.17 1.25 -10.21
C MET A 20 -24.38 1.96 -9.11
N ALA A 21 -24.97 2.13 -7.91
CA ALA A 21 -24.28 2.66 -6.75
C ALA A 21 -23.13 1.75 -6.29
N LEU A 22 -23.35 0.43 -6.26
CA LEU A 22 -22.30 -0.54 -5.91
C LEU A 22 -21.15 -0.52 -6.93
N LEU A 23 -21.47 -0.46 -8.23
CA LEU A 23 -20.47 -0.36 -9.29
C LEU A 23 -19.63 0.92 -9.17
N LEU A 24 -20.28 2.06 -8.88
CA LEU A 24 -19.58 3.32 -8.62
C LEU A 24 -18.62 3.18 -7.43
N VAL A 25 -19.08 2.64 -6.30
CA VAL A 25 -18.22 2.41 -5.12
C VAL A 25 -17.02 1.52 -5.48
N LEU A 26 -17.23 0.43 -6.21
CA LEU A 26 -16.14 -0.47 -6.61
C LEU A 26 -15.10 0.22 -7.51
N LEU A 27 -15.54 1.05 -8.46
CA LEU A 27 -14.66 1.82 -9.34
C LEU A 27 -13.80 2.85 -8.59
N PHE A 28 -14.31 3.41 -7.48
CA PHE A 28 -13.54 4.32 -6.64
C PHE A 28 -12.58 3.63 -5.65
N THR A 29 -12.73 2.30 -5.43
CA THR A 29 -11.84 1.52 -4.54
C THR A 29 -10.66 0.84 -5.26
N SER A 30 -10.66 0.78 -6.59
CA SER A 30 -9.63 0.06 -7.35
C SER A 30 -8.28 0.78 -7.47
N SER A 31 -8.18 2.03 -7.00
CA SER A 31 -6.95 2.80 -6.96
C SER A 31 -6.24 2.69 -5.61
N LEU A 32 -6.06 1.47 -5.11
CA LEU A 32 -5.00 1.21 -4.13
C LEU A 32 -3.71 1.18 -4.94
N PRO A 33 -2.84 2.21 -4.85
CA PRO A 33 -1.56 2.17 -5.55
C PRO A 33 -0.84 0.89 -5.12
N ALA A 34 -0.10 0.30 -6.04
CA ALA A 34 0.73 -0.87 -5.82
C ALA A 34 1.90 -0.56 -4.88
N GLN A 35 1.62 -0.03 -3.68
CA GLN A 35 2.62 0.47 -2.74
C GLN A 35 3.62 -0.65 -2.47
N HIS A 36 3.12 -1.87 -2.22
CA HIS A 36 3.94 -3.05 -1.93
C HIS A 36 4.88 -3.49 -3.06
N ASP A 37 4.57 -3.19 -4.33
CA ASP A 37 5.44 -3.62 -5.43
C ASP A 37 6.78 -2.88 -5.39
N ARG A 38 6.78 -1.65 -4.92
CA ARG A 38 7.95 -0.81 -4.85
C ARG A 38 8.95 -1.30 -3.80
N GLU A 39 8.51 -1.50 -2.55
CA GLU A 39 9.38 -2.05 -1.50
C GLU A 39 9.85 -3.47 -1.86
N ARG A 40 8.98 -4.30 -2.44
CA ARG A 40 9.35 -5.65 -2.89
C ARG A 40 10.41 -5.63 -3.99
N ASN A 41 10.29 -4.74 -4.97
CA ASN A 41 11.29 -4.55 -6.03
C ASN A 41 12.60 -4.03 -5.46
N ALA A 42 12.54 -3.07 -4.52
CA ALA A 42 13.72 -2.55 -3.84
C ALA A 42 14.47 -3.65 -3.07
N VAL A 43 13.77 -4.49 -2.31
CA VAL A 43 14.39 -5.64 -1.62
C VAL A 43 15.07 -6.59 -2.61
N ARG A 44 14.45 -6.84 -3.77
CA ARG A 44 15.08 -7.66 -4.82
C ARG A 44 16.38 -7.04 -5.36
N HIS A 45 16.41 -5.72 -5.53
CA HIS A 45 17.60 -4.99 -5.97
C HIS A 45 18.69 -4.98 -4.89
N ILE A 46 18.35 -4.79 -3.62
CA ILE A 46 19.27 -4.91 -2.48
C ILE A 46 19.91 -6.31 -2.47
N ALA A 47 19.09 -7.37 -2.58
CA ALA A 47 19.58 -8.75 -2.60
C ALA A 47 20.49 -9.05 -3.81
N SER A 48 20.43 -8.22 -4.86
CA SER A 48 21.29 -8.34 -6.04
C SER A 48 22.52 -7.42 -5.97
N GLY A 49 22.71 -6.68 -4.87
CA GLY A 49 23.77 -5.68 -4.68
C GLY A 49 23.54 -4.36 -5.42
N ASP A 50 22.41 -4.19 -6.11
CA ASP A 50 22.08 -2.98 -6.87
C ASP A 50 21.33 -1.97 -5.98
N VAL A 51 22.05 -1.41 -5.01
CA VAL A 51 21.45 -0.56 -3.97
C VAL A 51 20.94 0.77 -4.55
N ASP A 52 21.61 1.33 -5.56
CA ASP A 52 21.17 2.57 -6.20
C ASP A 52 19.81 2.39 -6.88
N LYS A 53 19.60 1.27 -7.57
CA LYS A 53 18.31 0.95 -8.17
C LYS A 53 17.24 0.67 -7.13
N ALA A 54 17.61 0.07 -6.00
CA ALA A 54 16.69 -0.11 -4.88
C ALA A 54 16.19 1.24 -4.34
N LEU A 55 17.09 2.21 -4.14
CA LEU A 55 16.73 3.54 -3.67
C LEU A 55 15.86 4.29 -4.70
N ALA A 56 16.22 4.22 -5.98
CA ALA A 56 15.44 4.80 -7.06
C ALA A 56 14.03 4.20 -7.16
N GLU A 57 13.87 2.92 -6.83
CA GLU A 57 12.55 2.30 -6.74
C GLU A 57 11.76 2.88 -5.57
N LEU A 58 12.35 2.95 -4.37
CA LEU A 58 11.71 3.49 -3.16
C LEU A 58 11.29 4.96 -3.30
N ASP A 59 11.99 5.75 -4.11
CA ASP A 59 11.67 7.16 -4.33
C ASP A 59 10.48 7.39 -5.28
N LYS A 60 9.95 6.34 -5.91
CA LYS A 60 8.75 6.43 -6.75
C LYS A 60 7.49 6.54 -5.88
N GLY A 61 6.62 7.50 -6.10
CA GLY A 61 5.28 7.50 -5.51
C GLY A 61 5.17 8.18 -4.14
N GLU A 62 4.31 7.65 -3.27
CA GLU A 62 3.86 8.31 -2.04
C GLU A 62 4.93 8.43 -0.94
N ALA A 63 4.58 9.23 0.08
CA ALA A 63 5.37 9.45 1.29
C ALA A 63 5.88 8.15 1.91
N ALA A 64 7.04 8.24 2.56
CA ALA A 64 7.70 7.08 3.15
C ALA A 64 6.82 6.46 4.25
N SER A 65 6.50 5.19 4.08
CA SER A 65 5.83 4.37 5.09
C SER A 65 6.85 3.77 6.07
N SER A 66 6.36 3.13 7.12
CA SER A 66 7.20 2.32 8.01
C SER A 66 7.99 1.25 7.26
N GLU A 67 7.38 0.63 6.24
CA GLU A 67 8.05 -0.38 5.40
C GLU A 67 9.10 0.26 4.50
N THR A 68 8.82 1.44 3.93
CA THR A 68 9.80 2.18 3.12
C THR A 68 11.06 2.48 3.95
N HIS A 69 10.90 2.89 5.22
CA HIS A 69 12.03 3.10 6.12
C HIS A 69 12.76 1.80 6.48
N PHE A 70 12.04 0.71 6.72
CA PHE A 70 12.64 -0.60 6.94
C PHE A 70 13.51 -1.05 5.75
N VAL A 71 13.03 -0.89 4.51
CA VAL A 71 13.81 -1.27 3.33
C VAL A 71 15.01 -0.33 3.10
N ARG A 72 14.88 0.98 3.40
CA ARG A 72 16.04 1.90 3.40
C ARG A 72 17.09 1.52 4.45
N MET A 73 16.69 0.98 5.60
CA MET A 73 17.61 0.41 6.58
C MET A 73 18.37 -0.78 5.98
N LEU A 74 17.69 -1.72 5.33
CA LEU A 74 18.34 -2.87 4.66
C LEU A 74 19.34 -2.40 3.59
N ALA A 75 18.97 -1.42 2.77
CA ALA A 75 19.86 -0.83 1.78
C ALA A 75 21.13 -0.21 2.41
N ALA A 76 20.97 0.51 3.53
CA ALA A 76 22.11 1.09 4.25
C ALA A 76 23.03 0.02 4.87
N LEU A 77 22.45 -1.07 5.39
CA LEU A 77 23.22 -2.20 5.94
C LEU A 77 24.03 -2.91 4.86
N GLU A 78 23.46 -3.10 3.66
CA GLU A 78 24.16 -3.74 2.53
C GLU A 78 25.45 -3.00 2.16
N VAL A 79 25.43 -1.66 2.18
CA VAL A 79 26.61 -0.82 1.93
C VAL A 79 27.40 -0.44 3.20
N LYS A 80 27.18 -1.15 4.32
CA LYS A 80 27.88 -0.98 5.61
C LYS A 80 27.79 0.43 6.20
N LYS A 81 26.71 1.17 5.91
CA LYS A 81 26.41 2.49 6.49
C LYS A 81 25.55 2.36 7.74
N THR A 82 26.14 1.82 8.81
CA THR A 82 25.42 1.50 10.06
C THR A 82 24.69 2.71 10.66
N ASP A 83 25.31 3.90 10.66
CA ASP A 83 24.69 5.11 11.21
C ASP A 83 23.38 5.46 10.47
N GLN A 84 23.36 5.32 9.15
CA GLN A 84 22.16 5.56 8.35
C GLN A 84 21.12 4.46 8.55
N ALA A 85 21.56 3.21 8.73
CA ALA A 85 20.66 2.12 9.06
C ALA A 85 19.92 2.39 10.38
N VAL A 86 20.62 2.89 11.41
CA VAL A 86 20.01 3.25 12.70
C VAL A 86 18.97 4.37 12.55
N VAL A 87 19.28 5.40 11.74
CA VAL A 87 18.33 6.50 11.45
C VAL A 87 17.06 5.95 10.81
N HIS A 88 17.19 5.07 9.81
CA HIS A 88 16.03 4.48 9.15
C HIS A 88 15.28 3.48 10.02
N ALA A 89 15.97 2.71 10.87
CA ALA A 89 15.35 1.83 11.86
C ALA A 89 14.46 2.63 12.82
N ARG A 90 14.97 3.75 13.35
CA ARG A 90 14.19 4.64 14.22
C ARG A 90 12.97 5.19 13.50
N ALA A 91 13.15 5.70 12.28
CA ALA A 91 12.04 6.23 11.49
C ALA A 91 10.96 5.17 11.19
N ALA A 92 11.36 3.91 10.97
CA ALA A 92 10.42 2.81 10.79
C ALA A 92 9.59 2.55 12.05
N LEU A 93 10.23 2.54 13.23
CA LEU A 93 9.55 2.39 14.52
C LEU A 93 8.60 3.56 14.80
N ASP A 94 9.05 4.79 14.57
CA ASP A 94 8.25 6.00 14.78
C ASP A 94 7.03 6.03 13.85
N ALA A 95 7.14 5.43 12.66
CA ALA A 95 6.05 5.22 11.71
C ALA A 95 5.14 4.01 12.05
N GLY A 96 5.40 3.29 13.15
CA GLY A 96 4.55 2.22 13.66
C GLY A 96 5.02 0.79 13.34
N LEU A 97 6.24 0.59 12.84
CA LEU A 97 6.79 -0.76 12.67
C LEU A 97 6.97 -1.44 14.05
N PRO A 98 6.51 -2.68 14.25
CA PRO A 98 6.80 -3.41 15.47
C PRO A 98 8.31 -3.67 15.63
N PHE A 99 8.86 -3.41 16.82
CA PHE A 99 10.29 -3.62 17.08
C PHE A 99 10.78 -5.03 16.78
N GLY A 100 9.96 -6.06 17.01
CA GLY A 100 10.32 -7.45 16.69
C GLY A 100 10.50 -7.77 15.20
N ARG A 101 10.29 -6.80 14.30
CA ARG A 101 10.60 -6.92 12.86
C ARG A 101 11.98 -6.38 12.47
N LEU A 102 12.66 -5.65 13.36
CA LEU A 102 14.02 -5.15 13.14
C LEU A 102 15.06 -6.22 13.48
#